data_AF-N6YGZ3-F1
#
_entry.id   AF-N6YGZ3-F1
#
_cell.length_a   1.000
_cell.length_b   1.000
_cell.length_c   1.000
_cell.angle_alpha   90.00
_cell.angle_beta   90.00
_cell.angle_gamma   90.00
#
_symmetry.space_group_name_H-M   'P 1'
#
loop_
_entity.id
_entity.type
_entity.pdbx_description
1 polymer ?
#
loop_
_entity_poly.entity_id
_entity_poly.type
_entity_poly.pdbx_seq_one_letter_code
_entity_poly.pdbx_strand_id
1 'polypeptide(L)'
;MKDESYPTTEALVASLQETESAPGTSGSRLARLKRRGLCVVVWLRRHPGLIATFGFVSGVSSFLLVERHEGVARAMAVAMLAGWLLLVLERVLDRALERRFGFGLPPALVRYLTQFTHQESLFFALPFFFASTSWNSGQAVFTGALGLMALVAILDPVYFGRLATRRWLFLGYHTLTLFALLLVVFPLVLQVPALASYQLALALAVVLSFPTLTGAISVPRWWRGLLVLALLAALGAAGWLARLWVPPATLRLTQVAVTSVVDEAQRAPAESLRQIEAGQLLAEGLYAYTAIHAPLGLSEKVVHVWRHEGRVVDRIELEVNGGRAEGYRAWTRKRNFPDDPRGRWQVQVLAADDRMIGTLRFRVE
;
A
#
# COMPACT_ATOMS: atom_id res chain seq x y z
N MET A 1 25.31 -17.93 -24.20
CA MET A 1 26.04 -16.85 -23.52
C MET A 1 25.64 -16.94 -22.05
N LYS A 2 26.62 -17.15 -21.16
CA LYS A 2 26.48 -17.73 -19.81
C LYS A 2 25.44 -17.01 -18.91
N ASP A 3 24.75 -17.81 -18.10
CA ASP A 3 23.84 -17.45 -17.00
C ASP A 3 24.53 -16.58 -15.93
N GLU A 4 24.73 -15.28 -16.20
CA GLU A 4 25.16 -14.27 -15.22
C GLU A 4 23.98 -13.60 -14.49
N SER A 5 22.78 -14.15 -14.59
CA SER A 5 21.58 -13.51 -14.03
C SER A 5 21.41 -13.72 -12.52
N TYR A 6 22.15 -14.67 -11.95
CA TYR A 6 22.28 -14.89 -10.52
C TYR A 6 23.67 -14.45 -10.09
N PRO A 7 23.86 -13.54 -9.12
CA PRO A 7 25.13 -13.52 -8.40
C PRO A 7 25.17 -14.84 -7.66
N THR A 8 25.86 -15.86 -8.19
CA THR A 8 26.03 -17.13 -7.48
C THR A 8 26.79 -16.85 -6.19
N THR A 9 26.61 -17.67 -5.16
CA THR A 9 27.44 -17.60 -3.95
C THR A 9 28.93 -17.63 -4.34
N GLU A 10 29.26 -18.33 -5.42
CA GLU A 10 30.58 -18.35 -6.06
C GLU A 10 31.01 -16.99 -6.61
N ALA A 11 30.17 -16.20 -7.29
CA ALA A 11 30.53 -14.86 -7.76
C ALA A 11 30.79 -13.88 -6.58
N LEU A 12 30.02 -14.01 -5.50
CA LEU A 12 30.23 -13.22 -4.27
C LEU A 12 31.51 -13.66 -3.55
N VAL A 13 31.80 -14.97 -3.50
CA VAL A 13 33.04 -15.53 -2.97
C VAL A 13 34.24 -15.15 -3.83
N ALA A 14 34.11 -15.11 -5.16
CA ALA A 14 35.14 -14.65 -6.08
C ALA A 14 35.45 -13.15 -5.86
N SER A 15 34.43 -12.31 -5.67
CA SER A 15 34.64 -10.90 -5.32
C SER A 15 35.25 -10.69 -3.93
N LEU A 16 35.01 -11.62 -2.98
CA LEU A 16 35.71 -11.68 -1.69
C LEU A 16 37.18 -12.06 -1.87
N GLN A 17 37.48 -13.04 -2.73
CA GLN A 17 38.83 -13.50 -3.06
C GLN A 17 39.65 -12.44 -3.81
N GLU A 18 39.04 -11.71 -4.76
CA GLU A 18 39.68 -10.56 -5.42
C GLU A 18 40.04 -9.45 -4.43
N THR A 19 39.21 -9.27 -3.39
CA THR A 19 39.49 -8.33 -2.30
C THR A 19 40.64 -8.82 -1.40
N GLU A 20 40.91 -10.14 -1.34
CA GLU A 20 42.04 -10.76 -0.63
C GLU A 20 43.35 -10.73 -1.44
N SER A 21 43.30 -10.82 -2.77
CA SER A 21 44.48 -10.86 -3.64
C SER A 21 45.04 -9.49 -4.05
N ALA A 22 44.34 -8.40 -3.76
CA ALA A 22 44.80 -7.05 -4.09
C ALA A 22 45.99 -6.62 -3.17
N PRO A 23 47.21 -6.43 -3.72
CA PRO A 23 48.37 -6.09 -2.92
C PRO A 23 48.22 -4.65 -2.37
N GLY A 24 48.20 -4.51 -1.04
CA GLY A 24 48.21 -3.22 -0.34
C GLY A 24 46.93 -2.84 0.42
N THR A 25 45.81 -3.56 0.29
CA THR A 25 44.53 -3.18 0.93
C THR A 25 44.21 -3.90 2.24
N SER A 26 45.01 -4.90 2.63
CA SER A 26 44.74 -5.78 3.79
C SER A 26 44.66 -5.06 5.15
N GLY A 27 45.11 -3.80 5.26
CA GLY A 27 45.12 -3.02 6.51
C GLY A 27 44.02 -1.97 6.66
N SER A 28 43.38 -1.51 5.58
CA SER A 28 42.49 -0.34 5.65
C SER A 28 41.17 -0.67 6.36
N ARG A 29 40.67 0.24 7.22
CA ARG A 29 39.34 0.09 7.87
C ARG A 29 38.23 -0.11 6.83
N LEU A 30 38.41 0.46 5.64
CA LEU A 30 37.50 0.36 4.49
C LEU A 30 37.45 -1.04 3.88
N ALA A 31 38.59 -1.69 3.65
CA ALA A 31 38.63 -3.06 3.14
C ALA A 31 37.98 -4.04 4.12
N ARG A 32 38.16 -3.81 5.43
CA ARG A 32 37.46 -4.56 6.48
C ARG A 32 35.94 -4.32 6.46
N LEU A 33 35.48 -3.10 6.19
CA LEU A 33 34.04 -2.80 6.08
C LEU A 33 33.41 -3.46 4.85
N LYS A 34 34.08 -3.37 3.69
CA LYS A 34 33.65 -4.04 2.44
C LYS A 34 33.57 -5.56 2.66
N ARG A 35 34.61 -6.15 3.27
CA ARG A 35 34.65 -7.59 3.61
C ARG A 35 33.53 -7.99 4.58
N ARG A 36 33.27 -7.19 5.62
CA ARG A 36 32.16 -7.44 6.55
C ARG A 36 30.81 -7.38 5.84
N GLY A 37 30.59 -6.39 4.98
CA GLY A 37 29.37 -6.28 4.16
C GLY A 37 29.15 -7.50 3.27
N LEU A 38 30.17 -7.93 2.53
CA LEU A 38 30.09 -9.14 1.69
C LEU A 38 29.89 -10.42 2.52
N CYS A 39 30.56 -10.58 3.66
CA CYS A 39 30.33 -11.72 4.57
C CYS A 39 28.90 -11.77 5.09
N VAL A 40 28.32 -10.62 5.46
CA VAL A 40 26.93 -10.54 5.91
C VAL A 40 25.99 -10.95 4.78
N VAL A 41 26.21 -10.50 3.54
CA VAL A 41 25.40 -10.90 2.38
C VAL A 41 25.50 -12.41 2.10
N VAL A 42 26.69 -13.01 2.21
CA VAL A 42 26.88 -14.47 2.05
C VAL A 42 26.18 -15.25 3.17
N TRP A 43 26.27 -14.77 4.41
CA TRP A 43 25.60 -15.39 5.56
C TRP A 43 24.08 -15.31 5.44
N LEU A 44 23.55 -14.15 5.07
CA LEU A 44 22.13 -13.92 4.80
C LEU A 44 21.60 -14.89 3.73
N ARG A 45 22.35 -15.08 2.64
CA ARG A 45 21.99 -16.03 1.58
C ARG A 45 21.97 -17.50 1.99
N ARG A 46 22.76 -17.89 2.99
CA ARG A 46 22.75 -19.27 3.50
C ARG A 46 21.50 -19.59 4.31
N HIS A 47 20.78 -18.58 4.79
CA HIS A 47 19.60 -18.75 5.63
C HIS A 47 18.39 -17.93 5.13
N PRO A 48 17.85 -18.21 3.93
CA PRO A 48 16.71 -17.49 3.39
C PRO A 48 15.46 -17.61 4.27
N GLY A 49 15.29 -18.76 4.95
CA GLY A 49 14.21 -18.96 5.93
C GLY A 49 14.29 -18.01 7.13
N LEU A 50 15.50 -17.67 7.62
CA LEU A 50 15.67 -16.74 8.74
C LEU A 50 15.30 -15.31 8.36
N ILE A 51 15.62 -14.88 7.12
CA ILE A 51 15.25 -13.56 6.60
C ILE A 51 13.74 -13.46 6.43
N ALA A 52 13.11 -14.49 5.87
CA ALA A 52 11.66 -14.54 5.72
C ALA A 52 10.95 -14.50 7.09
N THR A 53 11.42 -15.27 8.08
CA THR A 53 10.87 -15.21 9.44
C THR A 53 11.14 -13.88 10.12
N PHE A 54 12.31 -13.27 9.93
CA PHE A 54 12.63 -11.97 10.49
C PHE A 54 11.79 -10.86 9.86
N GLY A 55 11.62 -10.84 8.54
CA GLY A 55 10.74 -9.91 7.84
C GLY A 55 9.27 -10.10 8.22
N PHE A 56 8.82 -11.36 8.39
CA PHE A 56 7.47 -11.66 8.86
C PHE A 56 7.25 -11.22 10.31
N VAL A 57 8.15 -11.58 11.23
CA VAL A 57 8.08 -11.18 12.64
C VAL A 57 8.22 -9.66 12.78
N SER A 58 9.12 -9.02 12.04
CA SER A 58 9.23 -7.57 11.99
C SER A 58 7.97 -6.93 11.43
N GLY A 59 7.36 -7.49 10.39
CA GLY A 59 6.10 -6.98 9.84
C GLY A 59 4.93 -7.09 10.82
N VAL A 60 4.81 -8.23 11.50
CA VAL A 60 3.80 -8.46 12.55
C VAL A 60 4.07 -7.57 13.77
N SER A 61 5.31 -7.45 14.22
CA SER A 61 5.70 -6.57 15.32
C SER A 61 5.49 -5.10 14.97
N SER A 62 5.78 -4.68 13.74
CA SER A 62 5.47 -3.34 13.24
C SER A 62 3.97 -3.09 13.23
N PHE A 63 3.15 -4.04 12.79
CA PHE A 63 1.68 -3.89 12.86
C PHE A 63 1.18 -3.74 14.30
N LEU A 64 1.65 -4.57 15.24
CA LEU A 64 1.26 -4.50 16.65
C LEU A 64 1.81 -3.23 17.35
N LEU A 65 2.99 -2.74 16.95
CA LEU A 65 3.55 -1.48 17.44
C LEU A 65 2.83 -0.26 16.85
N VAL A 66 2.42 -0.34 15.59
CA VAL A 66 1.62 0.68 14.89
C VAL A 66 0.26 0.83 15.56
N GLU A 67 -0.34 -0.26 16.03
CA GLU A 67 -1.60 -0.22 16.78
C GLU A 67 -1.47 0.41 18.18
N ARG A 68 -0.24 0.52 18.71
CA ARG A 68 0.04 1.08 20.04
C ARG A 68 0.67 2.48 20.03
N HIS A 69 1.41 2.86 18.98
CA HIS A 69 2.10 4.15 18.87
C HIS A 69 2.17 4.67 17.42
N GLU A 70 1.30 5.61 17.05
CA GLU A 70 1.27 6.25 15.72
C GLU A 70 2.61 6.88 15.30
N GLY A 71 3.42 7.33 16.25
CA GLY A 71 4.75 7.89 16.00
C GLY A 71 5.75 6.90 15.38
N VAL A 72 5.65 5.61 15.72
CA VAL A 72 6.52 4.56 15.15
C VAL A 72 6.18 4.32 13.69
N ALA A 73 4.88 4.25 13.36
CA ALA A 73 4.38 4.12 12.00
C ALA A 73 4.89 5.27 11.11
N ARG A 74 4.83 6.50 11.62
CA ARG A 74 5.31 7.69 10.93
C ARG A 74 6.83 7.66 10.72
N ALA A 75 7.60 7.26 11.73
CA ALA A 75 9.06 7.15 11.62
C ALA A 75 9.48 6.08 10.60
N MET A 76 8.84 4.92 10.61
CA MET A 76 9.06 3.87 9.61
C MET A 76 8.74 4.36 8.19
N ALA A 77 7.58 4.99 8.00
CA ALA A 77 7.18 5.57 6.72
C ALA A 77 8.22 6.57 6.18
N VAL A 78 8.74 7.45 7.05
CA VAL A 78 9.80 8.40 6.68
C VAL A 78 11.10 7.70 6.30
N ALA A 79 11.52 6.69 7.08
CA ALA A 79 12.72 5.91 6.77
C ALA A 79 12.61 5.17 5.44
N MET A 80 11.42 4.66 5.11
CA MET A 80 11.16 4.00 3.83
C MET A 80 11.17 4.98 2.66
N LEU A 81 10.55 6.16 2.79
CA LEU A 81 10.65 7.22 1.78
C LEU A 81 12.11 7.65 1.57
N ALA A 82 12.90 7.73 2.63
CA ALA A 82 14.34 7.98 2.53
C ALA A 82 15.05 6.86 1.76
N GLY A 83 14.70 5.59 2.00
CA GLY A 83 15.20 4.44 1.23
C GLY A 83 14.87 4.55 -0.28
N TRP A 84 13.64 4.91 -0.61
CA TRP A 84 13.23 5.18 -2.00
C TRP A 84 13.99 6.35 -2.62
N LEU A 85 14.18 7.45 -1.87
CA LEU A 85 14.96 8.59 -2.33
C LEU A 85 16.42 8.20 -2.58
N LEU A 86 17.02 7.38 -1.72
CA LEU A 86 18.37 6.85 -1.90
C LEU A 86 18.48 6.00 -3.17
N LEU A 87 17.47 5.19 -3.51
CA LEU A 87 17.43 4.44 -4.77
C LEU A 87 17.35 5.37 -5.98
N VAL A 88 16.54 6.42 -5.93
CA VAL A 88 16.49 7.43 -7.02
C VAL A 88 17.85 8.13 -7.18
N LEU A 89 18.53 8.39 -6.07
CA LEU A 89 19.85 9.03 -6.03
C LEU A 89 21.02 8.06 -6.22
N GLU A 90 20.77 6.77 -6.53
CA GLU A 90 21.79 5.73 -6.67
C GLU A 90 22.99 6.20 -7.51
N ARG A 91 22.74 6.72 -8.71
CA ARG A 91 23.80 7.16 -9.64
C ARG A 91 24.59 8.36 -9.13
N VAL A 92 23.97 9.22 -8.33
CA VAL A 92 24.64 10.38 -7.73
C VAL A 92 25.51 9.92 -6.56
N LEU A 93 24.97 9.02 -5.73
CA LEU A 93 25.66 8.43 -4.60
C LEU A 93 26.88 7.61 -5.05
N ASP A 94 26.72 6.81 -6.12
CA ASP A 94 27.78 6.01 -6.71
C ASP A 94 28.95 6.89 -7.18
N ARG A 95 28.67 7.93 -7.98
CA ARG A 95 29.70 8.90 -8.42
C ARG A 95 30.35 9.64 -7.27
N ALA A 96 29.58 10.00 -6.24
CA ALA A 96 30.11 10.68 -5.07
C ALA A 96 31.06 9.75 -4.27
N LEU A 97 30.70 8.47 -4.15
CA LEU A 97 31.51 7.46 -3.48
C LEU A 97 32.80 7.18 -4.24
N GLU A 98 32.73 7.05 -5.57
CA GLU A 98 33.90 6.90 -6.43
C GLU A 98 34.86 8.09 -6.28
N ARG A 99 34.34 9.32 -6.30
CA ARG A 99 35.16 10.53 -6.14
C ARG A 99 35.79 10.66 -4.75
N ARG A 100 35.07 10.25 -3.70
CA ARG A 100 35.52 10.45 -2.30
C ARG A 100 36.40 9.32 -1.78
N PHE A 101 36.13 8.08 -2.20
CA PHE A 101 36.75 6.88 -1.64
C PHE A 101 37.41 5.97 -2.68
N GLY A 102 37.27 6.27 -3.99
CA GLY A 102 37.94 5.53 -5.06
C GLY A 102 37.27 4.21 -5.45
N PHE A 103 36.04 3.94 -5.01
CA PHE A 103 35.27 2.77 -5.44
C PHE A 103 33.77 3.07 -5.54
N GLY A 104 33.10 2.41 -6.47
CA GLY A 104 31.65 2.49 -6.66
C GLY A 104 30.87 1.45 -5.85
N LEU A 105 29.55 1.62 -5.80
CA LEU A 105 28.62 0.69 -5.17
C LEU A 105 28.57 -0.62 -5.97
N PRO A 106 28.82 -1.79 -5.35
CA PRO A 106 28.73 -3.06 -6.05
C PRO A 106 27.31 -3.27 -6.62
N PRO A 107 27.15 -3.66 -7.90
CA PRO A 107 25.83 -3.87 -8.51
C PRO A 107 24.96 -4.88 -7.75
N ALA A 108 25.59 -5.89 -7.14
CA ALA A 108 24.90 -6.85 -6.29
C ALA A 108 24.27 -6.19 -5.05
N LEU A 109 25.00 -5.27 -4.41
CA LEU A 109 24.49 -4.54 -3.25
C LEU A 109 23.27 -3.70 -3.61
N VAL A 110 23.32 -2.95 -4.71
CA VAL A 110 22.19 -2.14 -5.20
C VAL A 110 20.96 -3.01 -5.46
N ARG A 111 21.14 -4.17 -6.10
CA ARG A 111 20.05 -5.13 -6.37
C ARG A 111 19.40 -5.64 -5.08
N TYR A 112 20.20 -5.99 -4.07
CA TYR A 112 19.67 -6.39 -2.75
C TYR A 112 18.99 -5.24 -2.02
N LEU A 113 19.57 -4.04 -2.04
CA LEU A 113 18.95 -2.87 -1.43
C LEU A 113 17.61 -2.57 -2.09
N THR A 114 17.51 -2.71 -3.42
CA THR A 114 16.25 -2.52 -4.14
C THR A 114 15.21 -3.58 -3.76
N GLN A 115 15.60 -4.85 -3.69
CA GLN A 115 14.71 -5.92 -3.21
C GLN A 115 14.26 -5.67 -1.76
N PHE A 116 15.19 -5.29 -0.89
CA PHE A 116 14.91 -4.95 0.50
C PHE A 116 13.92 -3.79 0.60
N THR A 117 14.14 -2.70 -0.15
CA THR A 117 13.20 -1.58 -0.20
C THR A 117 11.83 -2.01 -0.70
N HIS A 118 11.74 -2.88 -1.71
CA HIS A 118 10.46 -3.43 -2.15
C HIS A 118 9.78 -4.26 -1.07
N GLN A 119 10.52 -5.17 -0.43
CA GLN A 119 10.02 -6.04 0.61
C GLN A 119 9.47 -5.19 1.77
N GLU A 120 10.28 -4.33 2.36
CA GLU A 120 9.86 -3.49 3.48
C GLU A 120 8.65 -2.62 3.10
N SER A 121 8.61 -2.07 1.89
CA SER A 121 7.48 -1.30 1.37
C SER A 121 6.18 -2.09 1.34
N LEU A 122 6.22 -3.31 0.80
CA LEU A 122 5.06 -4.17 0.70
C LEU A 122 4.62 -4.68 2.07
N PHE A 123 5.56 -5.11 2.92
CA PHE A 123 5.26 -5.62 4.25
C PHE A 123 4.73 -4.55 5.20
N PHE A 124 5.19 -3.31 5.04
CA PHE A 124 4.62 -2.17 5.77
C PHE A 124 3.22 -1.80 5.27
N ALA A 125 3.01 -1.76 3.95
CA ALA A 125 1.73 -1.30 3.39
C ALA A 125 0.62 -2.35 3.47
N LEU A 126 0.96 -3.64 3.34
CA LEU A 126 0.00 -4.73 3.24
C LEU A 126 -0.99 -4.80 4.43
N PRO A 127 -0.58 -4.63 5.70
CA PRO A 127 -1.52 -4.63 6.83
C PRO A 127 -2.57 -3.51 6.75
N PHE A 128 -2.18 -2.32 6.29
CA PHE A 128 -3.12 -1.19 6.10
C PHE A 128 -4.17 -1.52 5.03
N PHE A 129 -3.73 -2.08 3.90
CA PHE A 129 -4.64 -2.53 2.86
C PHE A 129 -5.52 -3.69 3.34
N PHE A 130 -4.95 -4.67 4.05
CA PHE A 130 -5.70 -5.79 4.59
C PHE A 130 -6.83 -5.33 5.53
N ALA A 131 -6.55 -4.35 6.40
CA ALA A 131 -7.51 -3.80 7.35
C ALA A 131 -8.57 -2.89 6.70
N SER A 132 -8.25 -2.20 5.61
CA SER A 132 -9.16 -1.27 4.90
C SER A 132 -9.92 -1.93 3.74
N THR A 133 -9.55 -3.16 3.34
CA THR A 133 -10.15 -3.85 2.20
C THR A 133 -11.58 -4.29 2.50
N SER A 134 -12.52 -3.83 1.68
CA SER A 134 -13.83 -4.45 1.61
C SER A 134 -13.75 -5.75 0.79
N TRP A 135 -13.63 -6.88 1.48
CA TRP A 135 -13.44 -8.21 0.88
C TRP A 135 -14.55 -8.68 -0.06
N ASN A 136 -15.73 -8.05 0.00
CA ASN A 136 -16.86 -8.33 -0.89
C ASN A 136 -16.89 -7.42 -2.13
N SER A 137 -15.74 -6.87 -2.53
CA SER A 137 -15.62 -5.93 -3.65
C SER A 137 -14.36 -6.20 -4.49
N GLY A 138 -14.21 -5.49 -5.61
CA GLY A 138 -13.00 -5.56 -6.45
C GLY A 138 -11.70 -5.24 -5.70
N GLN A 139 -11.79 -4.61 -4.53
CA GLN A 139 -10.64 -4.33 -3.66
C GLN A 139 -9.87 -5.57 -3.22
N ALA A 140 -10.54 -6.72 -3.08
CA ALA A 140 -9.88 -7.97 -2.74
C ALA A 140 -8.81 -8.37 -3.78
N VAL A 141 -9.02 -8.02 -5.05
CA VAL A 141 -8.06 -8.33 -6.13
C VAL A 141 -6.79 -7.51 -5.97
N PHE A 142 -6.91 -6.20 -5.68
CA PHE A 142 -5.74 -5.34 -5.49
C PHE A 142 -4.93 -5.76 -4.26
N THR A 143 -5.59 -6.00 -3.12
CA THR A 143 -4.91 -6.43 -1.90
C THR A 143 -4.29 -7.82 -2.03
N GLY A 144 -4.97 -8.75 -2.72
CA GLY A 144 -4.41 -10.05 -3.08
C GLY A 144 -3.19 -9.94 -3.99
N ALA A 145 -3.20 -9.02 -4.96
CA ALA A 145 -2.04 -8.74 -5.81
C ALA A 145 -0.85 -8.19 -5.01
N LEU A 146 -1.08 -7.29 -4.05
CA LEU A 146 -0.02 -6.82 -3.14
C LEU A 146 0.53 -7.95 -2.27
N GLY A 147 -0.32 -8.85 -1.78
CA GLY A 147 0.11 -10.05 -1.06
C GLY A 147 1.00 -10.94 -1.93
N LEU A 148 0.62 -11.19 -3.19
CA LEU A 148 1.44 -11.94 -4.14
C LEU A 148 2.76 -11.24 -4.44
N MET A 149 2.77 -9.91 -4.58
CA MET A 149 4.00 -9.15 -4.74
C MET A 149 4.91 -9.29 -3.51
N ALA A 150 4.35 -9.21 -2.29
CA ALA A 150 5.11 -9.40 -1.06
C ALA A 150 5.76 -10.80 -1.00
N LEU A 151 5.05 -11.84 -1.45
CA LEU A 151 5.62 -13.18 -1.60
C LEU A 151 6.76 -13.21 -2.62
N VAL A 152 6.58 -12.57 -3.78
CA VAL A 152 7.65 -12.47 -4.79
C VAL A 152 8.88 -11.75 -4.23
N ALA A 153 8.71 -10.73 -3.36
CA ALA A 153 9.81 -10.02 -2.72
C ALA A 153 10.70 -10.93 -1.86
N ILE A 154 10.09 -11.91 -1.18
CA ILE A 154 10.80 -12.88 -0.33
C ILE A 154 11.47 -13.98 -1.16
N LEU A 155 10.84 -14.39 -2.26
CA LEU A 155 11.30 -15.53 -3.04
C LEU A 155 12.43 -15.14 -4.00
N ASP A 156 13.68 -15.15 -3.51
CA ASP A 156 14.89 -14.83 -4.28
C ASP A 156 14.92 -15.44 -5.70
N PRO A 157 14.57 -16.73 -5.93
CA PRO A 157 14.57 -17.29 -7.27
C PRO A 157 13.53 -16.73 -8.21
N VAL A 158 12.40 -16.30 -7.67
CA VAL A 158 11.35 -15.67 -8.46
C VAL A 158 11.72 -14.21 -8.71
N TYR A 159 12.17 -13.51 -7.68
CA TYR A 159 12.56 -12.10 -7.77
C TYR A 159 13.72 -11.88 -8.74
N PHE A 160 14.86 -12.54 -8.53
CA PHE A 160 16.02 -12.34 -9.40
C PHE A 160 15.96 -13.15 -10.70
N GLY A 161 15.38 -14.35 -10.68
CA GLY A 161 15.35 -15.24 -11.85
C GLY A 161 14.27 -14.89 -12.88
N ARG A 162 13.10 -14.40 -12.44
CA ARG A 162 11.96 -14.13 -13.34
C ARG A 162 11.55 -12.66 -13.40
N LEU A 163 11.48 -11.99 -12.26
CA LEU A 163 11.00 -10.60 -12.19
C LEU A 163 12.08 -9.62 -12.69
N ALA A 164 13.28 -9.68 -12.11
CA ALA A 164 14.37 -8.75 -12.41
C ALA A 164 14.97 -8.93 -13.81
N THR A 165 14.78 -10.10 -14.44
CA THR A 165 15.26 -10.37 -15.80
C THR A 165 14.44 -9.65 -16.88
N ARG A 166 13.17 -9.38 -16.61
CA ARG A 166 12.26 -8.73 -17.55
C ARG A 166 12.03 -7.28 -17.15
N ARG A 167 12.67 -6.36 -17.88
CA ARG A 167 12.64 -4.91 -17.60
C ARG A 167 11.24 -4.36 -17.31
N TRP A 168 10.25 -4.70 -18.14
CA TRP A 168 8.88 -4.20 -17.98
C TRP A 168 8.18 -4.73 -16.73
N LEU A 169 8.39 -6.00 -16.37
CA LEU A 169 7.84 -6.57 -15.13
C LEU A 169 8.47 -5.92 -13.91
N PHE A 170 9.80 -5.77 -13.92
CA PHE A 170 10.52 -5.12 -12.84
C PHE A 170 10.05 -3.67 -12.63
N LEU A 171 9.91 -2.90 -13.71
CA LEU A 171 9.42 -1.51 -13.64
C LEU A 171 7.95 -1.45 -13.18
N GLY A 172 7.08 -2.34 -13.69
CA GLY A 172 5.70 -2.41 -13.22
C GLY A 172 5.60 -2.73 -11.73
N TYR A 173 6.39 -3.71 -11.27
CA TYR A 173 6.48 -4.10 -9.87
C TYR A 173 7.02 -2.95 -8.99
N HIS A 174 8.09 -2.28 -9.44
CA HIS A 174 8.69 -1.14 -8.75
C HIS A 174 7.70 0.02 -8.60
N THR A 175 7.05 0.42 -9.70
CA THR A 175 6.06 1.50 -9.71
C THR A 175 4.85 1.15 -8.86
N LEU A 176 4.34 -0.08 -8.93
CA LEU A 176 3.18 -0.50 -8.13
C LEU A 176 3.51 -0.59 -6.64
N THR A 177 4.74 -0.98 -6.29
CA THR A 177 5.20 -0.99 -4.89
C THR A 177 5.29 0.42 -4.32
N LEU A 178 5.88 1.36 -5.07
CA LEU A 178 5.93 2.76 -4.67
C LEU A 178 4.52 3.35 -4.58
N PHE A 179 3.66 3.08 -5.55
CA PHE A 179 2.28 3.51 -5.55
C PHE A 179 1.54 3.05 -4.29
N ALA A 180 1.62 1.76 -3.95
CA ALA A 180 1.02 1.20 -2.73
C ALA A 180 1.57 1.85 -1.46
N LEU A 181 2.89 2.08 -1.40
CA LEU A 181 3.53 2.77 -0.28
C LEU A 181 2.98 4.20 -0.13
N LEU A 182 2.91 4.97 -1.20
CA LEU A 182 2.48 6.37 -1.15
C LEU A 182 1.02 6.53 -0.70
N LEU A 183 0.16 5.59 -1.08
CA LEU A 183 -1.24 5.56 -0.62
C LEU A 183 -1.37 5.41 0.91
N VAL A 184 -0.38 4.83 1.57
CA VAL A 184 -0.31 4.74 3.04
C VAL A 184 0.41 5.97 3.60
N VAL A 185 1.54 6.33 3.01
CA VAL A 185 2.45 7.33 3.56
C VAL A 185 1.89 8.75 3.47
N PHE A 186 1.24 9.12 2.37
CA PHE A 186 0.65 10.46 2.22
C PHE A 186 -0.39 10.80 3.30
N PRO A 187 -1.43 9.98 3.54
CA PRO A 187 -2.39 10.27 4.60
C PRO A 187 -1.77 10.12 6.00
N LEU A 188 -0.84 9.17 6.20
CA LEU A 188 -0.24 8.91 7.50
C LEU A 188 0.78 9.99 7.95
N VAL A 189 1.64 10.45 7.04
CA VAL A 189 2.76 11.35 7.36
C VAL A 189 2.45 12.80 7.02
N LEU A 190 1.79 13.02 5.88
CA LEU A 190 1.51 14.35 5.33
C LEU A 190 0.05 14.79 5.55
N GLN A 191 -0.79 13.95 6.15
CA GLN A 191 -2.21 14.24 6.43
C GLN A 191 -3.00 14.63 5.17
N VAL A 192 -2.60 14.08 4.02
CA VAL A 192 -3.27 14.34 2.75
C VAL A 192 -4.53 13.46 2.65
N PRO A 193 -5.70 14.02 2.31
CA PRO A 193 -6.94 13.24 2.12
C PRO A 193 -6.78 12.05 1.18
N ALA A 194 -7.54 10.98 1.40
CA ALA A 194 -7.41 9.70 0.72
C ALA A 194 -7.55 9.83 -0.81
N LEU A 195 -8.44 10.69 -1.29
CA LEU A 195 -8.59 10.97 -2.72
C LEU A 195 -7.37 11.71 -3.28
N ALA A 196 -6.93 12.78 -2.62
CA ALA A 196 -5.76 13.54 -3.04
C ALA A 196 -4.49 12.66 -3.03
N SER A 197 -4.34 11.82 -2.02
CA SER A 197 -3.27 10.82 -1.93
C SER A 197 -3.28 9.86 -3.11
N TYR A 198 -4.46 9.38 -3.51
CA TYR A 198 -4.62 8.55 -4.71
C TYR A 198 -4.21 9.28 -5.99
N GLN A 199 -4.68 10.51 -6.17
CA GLN A 199 -4.37 11.34 -7.34
C GLN A 199 -2.86 11.61 -7.46
N LEU A 200 -2.21 11.99 -6.35
CA LEU A 200 -0.78 12.24 -6.31
C LEU A 200 0.04 10.97 -6.60
N ALA A 201 -0.34 9.84 -5.98
CA ALA A 201 0.33 8.57 -6.21
C ALA A 201 0.17 8.10 -7.67
N LEU A 202 -1.03 8.25 -8.24
CA LEU A 202 -1.31 7.91 -9.65
C LEU A 202 -0.52 8.82 -10.60
N ALA A 203 -0.52 10.13 -10.35
CA ALA A 203 0.24 11.09 -11.16
C ALA A 203 1.73 10.73 -11.17
N LEU A 204 2.30 10.42 -9.99
CA LEU A 204 3.69 10.00 -9.89
C LEU A 204 3.95 8.68 -10.60
N ALA A 205 3.07 7.69 -10.48
CA ALA A 205 3.18 6.41 -11.19
C ALA A 205 3.16 6.60 -12.73
N VAL A 206 2.29 7.48 -13.24
CA VAL A 206 2.23 7.82 -14.66
C VAL A 206 3.52 8.51 -15.10
N VAL A 207 4.02 9.50 -14.35
CA VAL A 207 5.28 10.19 -14.64
C VAL A 207 6.46 9.21 -14.66
N LEU A 208 6.57 8.33 -13.66
CA LEU A 208 7.62 7.33 -13.58
C LEU A 208 7.53 6.25 -14.66
N SER A 209 6.38 6.11 -15.32
CA SER A 209 6.19 5.20 -16.46
C SER A 209 6.70 5.78 -17.78
N PHE A 210 6.94 7.10 -17.87
CA PHE A 210 7.41 7.77 -19.09
C PHE A 210 8.72 7.18 -19.67
N PRO A 211 9.80 6.94 -18.91
CA PRO A 211 11.04 6.36 -19.44
C PRO A 211 10.84 4.95 -20.02
N THR A 212 9.90 4.20 -19.45
CA THR A 212 9.56 2.84 -19.89
C THR A 212 8.80 2.87 -21.21
N LEU A 213 7.76 3.70 -21.30
CA LEU A 213 6.94 3.83 -22.51
C LEU A 213 7.72 4.42 -23.68
N THR A 214 8.54 5.44 -23.41
CA THR A 214 9.40 6.03 -24.44
C THR A 214 10.39 5.00 -24.98
N GLY A 215 10.99 4.16 -24.14
CA GLY A 215 11.93 3.11 -24.55
C GLY A 215 11.31 1.91 -25.27
N ALA A 216 9.99 1.69 -25.13
CA ALA A 216 9.29 0.56 -25.71
C ALA A 216 8.80 0.80 -27.16
N ILE A 217 8.69 2.07 -27.59
CA ILE A 217 8.08 2.45 -28.87
C ILE A 217 9.18 2.72 -29.91
N SER A 218 9.18 1.94 -31.00
CA SER A 218 10.15 2.03 -32.12
C SER A 218 9.66 2.85 -33.32
N VAL A 219 8.69 3.74 -33.11
CA VAL A 219 8.01 4.55 -34.16
C VAL A 219 8.82 5.82 -34.47
N PRO A 220 8.73 6.40 -35.70
CA PRO A 220 9.32 7.69 -36.05
C PRO A 220 9.16 8.79 -35.00
N ARG A 221 10.17 9.65 -34.89
CA ARG A 221 10.36 10.61 -33.78
C ARG A 221 9.16 11.55 -33.54
N TRP A 222 8.40 11.91 -34.59
CA TRP A 222 7.25 12.81 -34.48
C TRP A 222 5.98 12.12 -33.93
N TRP A 223 5.67 10.91 -34.41
CA TRP A 223 4.57 10.09 -33.88
C TRP A 223 4.87 9.53 -32.48
N ARG A 224 6.15 9.31 -32.16
CA ARG A 224 6.57 8.78 -30.85
C ARG A 224 6.09 9.66 -29.70
N GLY A 225 6.18 10.98 -29.82
CA GLY A 225 5.69 11.91 -28.80
C GLY A 225 4.18 11.77 -28.57
N LEU A 226 3.40 11.76 -29.66
CA LEU A 226 1.95 11.61 -29.61
C LEU A 226 1.53 10.25 -29.02
N LEU A 227 2.19 9.16 -29.43
CA LEU A 227 1.90 7.82 -28.92
C LEU A 227 2.25 7.68 -27.43
N VAL A 228 3.39 8.22 -26.99
CA VAL A 228 3.74 8.22 -25.56
C VAL A 228 2.71 9.01 -24.75
N LEU A 229 2.31 10.19 -25.22
CA LEU A 229 1.29 10.99 -24.55
C LEU A 229 -0.04 10.25 -24.48
N ALA A 230 -0.48 9.63 -25.58
CA ALA A 230 -1.69 8.83 -25.62
C ALA A 230 -1.64 7.64 -24.65
N LEU A 231 -0.51 6.93 -24.56
CA LEU A 231 -0.34 5.82 -23.64
C LEU A 231 -0.30 6.26 -22.18
N LEU A 232 0.30 7.41 -21.86
CA LEU A 232 0.27 7.98 -20.52
C LEU A 232 -1.14 8.42 -20.12
N ALA A 233 -1.86 9.05 -21.04
CA ALA A 233 -3.26 9.42 -20.84
C ALA A 233 -4.14 8.18 -20.64
N ALA A 234 -3.93 7.14 -21.44
CA ALA A 234 -4.62 5.85 -21.29
C ALA A 234 -4.29 5.18 -19.95
N LEU A 235 -3.01 5.19 -19.53
CA LEU A 235 -2.59 4.66 -18.24
C LEU A 235 -3.20 5.44 -17.07
N GLY A 236 -3.22 6.77 -17.15
CA GLY A 236 -3.85 7.63 -16.15
C GLY A 236 -5.37 7.42 -16.07
N ALA A 237 -6.04 7.31 -17.21
CA ALA A 237 -7.47 7.02 -17.28
C ALA A 237 -7.80 5.62 -16.73
N ALA A 238 -7.03 4.60 -17.11
CA ALA A 238 -7.17 3.25 -16.59
C ALA A 238 -6.94 3.22 -15.07
N GLY A 239 -5.90 3.90 -14.59
CA GLY A 239 -5.63 4.04 -13.16
C GLY A 239 -6.76 4.78 -12.41
N TRP A 240 -7.35 5.81 -13.00
CA TRP A 240 -8.47 6.52 -12.39
C TRP A 240 -9.73 5.64 -12.26
N LEU A 241 -10.03 4.86 -13.29
CA LEU A 241 -11.13 3.89 -13.27
C LEU A 241 -10.87 2.75 -12.28
N ALA A 242 -9.60 2.31 -12.18
CA ALA A 242 -9.18 1.29 -11.24
C ALA A 242 -9.25 1.73 -9.77
N ARG A 243 -9.47 3.03 -9.46
CA ARG A 243 -9.50 3.49 -8.05
C ARG A 243 -10.54 2.75 -7.21
N LEU A 244 -11.66 2.34 -7.81
CA LEU A 244 -12.72 1.61 -7.11
C LEU A 244 -12.23 0.26 -6.56
N TRP A 245 -11.16 -0.29 -7.14
CA TRP A 245 -10.51 -1.53 -6.74
C TRP A 245 -9.34 -1.28 -5.78
N VAL A 246 -8.99 -0.04 -5.47
CA VAL A 246 -7.91 0.27 -4.53
C VAL A 246 -8.52 0.69 -3.20
N PRO A 247 -8.30 -0.05 -2.10
CA PRO A 247 -8.80 0.35 -0.79
C PRO A 247 -8.26 1.72 -0.37
N PRO A 248 -9.04 2.55 0.35
CA PRO A 248 -8.52 3.73 1.02
C PRO A 248 -7.67 3.30 2.23
N ALA A 249 -6.35 3.16 2.02
CA ALA A 249 -5.45 2.41 2.90
C ALA A 249 -5.51 2.77 4.40
N THR A 250 -5.75 4.04 4.73
CA THR A 250 -5.78 4.52 6.13
C THR A 250 -7.19 4.71 6.70
N LEU A 251 -8.24 4.40 5.93
CA LEU A 251 -9.62 4.45 6.40
C LEU A 251 -10.10 3.02 6.66
N ARG A 252 -10.27 2.69 7.95
CA ARG A 252 -10.81 1.39 8.37
C ARG A 252 -12.09 1.58 9.18
N LEU A 253 -13.10 0.74 8.93
CA LEU A 253 -14.27 0.67 9.80
C LEU A 253 -13.90 -0.14 11.05
N THR A 254 -13.89 0.51 12.21
CA THR A 254 -13.66 -0.15 13.50
C THR A 254 -14.93 -0.75 14.06
N GLN A 255 -16.08 -0.12 13.82
CA GLN A 255 -17.37 -0.60 14.26
C GLN A 255 -18.46 -0.16 13.31
N VAL A 256 -19.42 -1.04 13.03
CA VAL A 256 -20.63 -0.69 12.29
C VAL A 256 -21.82 -1.35 12.96
N ALA A 257 -22.88 -0.59 13.18
CA ALA A 257 -24.10 -1.10 13.79
C ALA A 257 -25.32 -0.43 13.17
N VAL A 258 -26.38 -1.22 13.03
CA VAL A 258 -27.73 -0.71 12.82
C VAL A 258 -28.44 -0.84 14.15
N THR A 259 -28.99 0.28 14.63
CA THR A 259 -29.63 0.36 15.95
C THR A 259 -30.88 1.23 15.87
N SER A 260 -31.88 0.95 16.70
CA SER A 260 -33.02 1.84 16.93
C SER A 260 -32.65 3.01 17.84
N VAL A 261 -31.64 2.83 18.71
CA VAL A 261 -31.19 3.84 19.69
C VAL A 261 -29.67 3.98 19.69
N VAL A 262 -29.20 5.22 19.62
CA VAL A 262 -27.80 5.57 19.88
C VAL A 262 -27.75 6.23 21.25
N ASP A 263 -26.94 5.70 22.17
CA ASP A 263 -26.66 6.36 23.43
C ASP A 263 -25.82 7.62 23.12
N GLU A 264 -26.41 8.80 23.28
CA GLU A 264 -25.75 10.07 22.98
C GLU A 264 -24.64 10.41 23.97
N ALA A 265 -24.74 9.94 25.22
CA ALA A 265 -23.73 10.16 26.26
C ALA A 265 -22.48 9.32 26.00
N GLN A 266 -22.66 8.05 25.63
CA GLN A 266 -21.56 7.14 25.29
C GLN A 266 -21.15 7.18 23.81
N ARG A 267 -21.94 7.86 22.96
CA ARG A 267 -21.84 7.86 21.49
C ARG A 267 -21.65 6.45 20.93
N ALA A 268 -22.45 5.51 21.41
CA ALA A 268 -22.34 4.08 21.10
C ALA A 268 -23.72 3.52 20.70
N PRO A 269 -23.77 2.53 19.80
CA PRO A 269 -25.02 1.85 19.50
C PRO A 269 -25.46 1.02 20.70
N ALA A 270 -26.75 1.13 21.07
CA ALA A 270 -27.31 0.36 22.19
C ALA A 270 -27.30 -1.16 21.88
N GLU A 271 -27.71 -1.54 20.66
CA GLU A 271 -27.67 -2.93 20.17
C GLU A 271 -27.32 -2.96 18.67
N SER A 272 -26.86 -4.11 18.17
CA SER A 272 -26.64 -4.34 16.73
C SER A 272 -27.75 -5.24 16.18
N LEU A 273 -28.74 -4.63 15.55
CA LEU A 273 -29.90 -5.33 15.01
C LEU A 273 -29.60 -5.87 13.60
N ARG A 274 -29.76 -7.18 13.41
CA ARG A 274 -29.63 -7.84 12.09
C ARG A 274 -30.98 -8.16 11.45
N GLN A 275 -32.01 -8.33 12.28
CA GLN A 275 -33.40 -8.54 11.91
C GLN A 275 -34.25 -7.48 12.60
N ILE A 276 -35.20 -6.91 11.87
CA ILE A 276 -35.99 -5.76 12.31
C ILE A 276 -37.41 -5.95 11.81
N GLU A 277 -38.40 -5.76 12.68
CA GLU A 277 -39.80 -5.81 12.27
C GLU A 277 -40.18 -4.53 11.50
N ALA A 278 -40.91 -4.69 10.40
CA ALA A 278 -41.34 -3.59 9.55
C ALA A 278 -42.10 -2.49 10.31
N GLY A 279 -42.97 -2.88 11.25
CA GLY A 279 -43.75 -1.94 12.06
C GLY A 279 -42.89 -1.04 12.94
N GLN A 280 -41.88 -1.64 13.61
CA GLN A 280 -40.94 -0.88 14.45
C GLN A 280 -40.07 0.05 13.61
N LEU A 281 -39.61 -0.41 12.44
CA LEU A 281 -38.79 0.38 11.53
C LEU A 281 -39.52 1.65 11.05
N LEU A 282 -40.81 1.53 10.70
CA LEU A 282 -41.62 2.65 10.23
C LEU A 282 -41.93 3.65 11.36
N ALA A 283 -42.09 3.17 12.60
CA ALA A 283 -42.39 4.00 13.76
C ALA A 283 -41.16 4.76 14.30
N GLU A 284 -40.03 4.07 14.45
CA GLU A 284 -38.85 4.59 15.16
C GLU A 284 -37.76 5.10 14.20
N GLY A 285 -37.77 4.62 12.96
CA GLY A 285 -36.67 4.77 12.01
C GLY A 285 -35.45 3.95 12.41
N LEU A 286 -34.33 4.18 11.74
CA LEU A 286 -33.11 3.41 11.95
C LEU A 286 -31.87 4.28 11.95
N TYR A 287 -30.96 4.01 12.89
CA TYR A 287 -29.65 4.61 12.91
C TYR A 287 -28.65 3.66 12.26
N ALA A 288 -27.93 4.13 11.25
CA ALA A 288 -26.71 3.51 10.78
C ALA A 288 -25.52 4.20 11.45
N TYR A 289 -24.92 3.50 12.41
CA TYR A 289 -23.74 3.94 13.13
C TYR A 289 -22.47 3.38 12.48
N THR A 290 -21.50 4.25 12.25
CA THR A 290 -20.18 3.90 11.71
C THR A 290 -19.08 4.54 12.54
N ALA A 291 -18.14 3.73 13.00
CA ALA A 291 -16.88 4.19 13.55
C ALA A 291 -15.77 3.94 12.51
N ILE A 292 -15.12 5.01 12.09
CA ILE A 292 -14.09 5.02 11.06
C ILE A 292 -12.80 5.52 11.71
N HIS A 293 -11.80 4.66 11.77
CA HIS A 293 -10.48 5.06 12.18
C HIS A 293 -9.74 5.71 11.01
N ALA A 294 -9.20 6.89 11.29
CA ALA A 294 -8.42 7.73 10.38
C ALA A 294 -7.23 8.32 11.16
N PRO A 295 -6.06 8.54 10.51
CA PRO A 295 -4.90 9.17 11.14
C PRO A 295 -5.22 10.54 11.76
N LEU A 296 -4.46 10.92 12.80
CA LEU A 296 -4.61 12.22 13.45
C LEU A 296 -4.53 13.38 12.45
N GLY A 297 -5.52 14.29 12.49
CA GLY A 297 -5.57 15.50 11.67
C GLY A 297 -6.11 15.32 10.24
N LEU A 298 -6.53 14.11 9.86
CA LEU A 298 -7.16 13.85 8.56
C LEU A 298 -8.67 14.13 8.61
N SER A 299 -9.19 15.01 7.76
CA SER A 299 -10.63 15.17 7.53
C SER A 299 -11.05 14.49 6.23
N GLU A 300 -12.08 13.65 6.30
CA GLU A 300 -12.62 12.90 5.18
C GLU A 300 -14.13 13.08 5.07
N LYS A 301 -14.62 13.06 3.84
CA LYS A 301 -16.06 12.97 3.57
C LYS A 301 -16.43 11.53 3.28
N VAL A 302 -17.48 11.06 3.95
CA VAL A 302 -17.99 9.69 3.85
C VAL A 302 -19.46 9.74 3.47
N VAL A 303 -19.90 8.80 2.64
CA VAL A 303 -21.26 8.71 2.15
C VAL A 303 -21.88 7.39 2.61
N HIS A 304 -22.98 7.47 3.35
CA HIS A 304 -23.85 6.32 3.62
C HIS A 304 -24.83 6.14 2.46
N VAL A 305 -24.64 5.06 1.71
CA VAL A 305 -25.52 4.67 0.61
C VAL A 305 -26.44 3.55 1.09
N TRP A 306 -27.73 3.87 1.24
CA TRP A 306 -28.76 2.90 1.63
C TRP A 306 -29.27 2.18 0.40
N ARG A 307 -29.32 0.85 0.47
CA ARG A 307 -29.83 0.00 -0.59
C ARG A 307 -30.90 -0.93 -0.06
N HIS A 308 -32.00 -1.01 -0.80
CA HIS A 308 -33.11 -1.93 -0.56
C HIS A 308 -33.24 -2.83 -1.78
N GLU A 309 -33.17 -4.16 -1.57
CA GLU A 309 -33.23 -5.16 -2.66
C GLU A 309 -32.25 -4.86 -3.81
N GLY A 310 -31.08 -4.32 -3.48
CA GLY A 310 -30.02 -3.98 -4.44
C GLY A 310 -30.15 -2.59 -5.10
N ARG A 311 -31.28 -1.92 -4.98
CA ARG A 311 -31.51 -0.55 -5.49
C ARG A 311 -31.09 0.49 -4.47
N VAL A 312 -30.42 1.55 -4.92
CA VAL A 312 -30.06 2.68 -4.05
C VAL A 312 -31.33 3.49 -3.77
N VAL A 313 -31.64 3.67 -2.49
CA VAL A 313 -32.83 4.42 -2.05
C VAL A 313 -32.46 5.73 -1.36
N ASP A 314 -31.23 5.86 -0.87
CA ASP A 314 -30.77 7.08 -0.20
C ASP A 314 -29.24 7.22 -0.25
N ARG A 315 -28.76 8.46 -0.19
CA ARG A 315 -27.35 8.82 -0.09
C ARG A 315 -27.20 9.98 0.88
N ILE A 316 -26.50 9.75 1.99
CA ILE A 316 -26.34 10.73 3.06
C ILE A 316 -24.85 10.98 3.27
N GLU A 317 -24.42 12.23 3.09
CA GLU A 317 -23.03 12.66 3.29
C GLU A 317 -22.75 13.00 4.75
N LEU A 318 -21.56 12.64 5.22
CA LEU A 318 -21.06 12.82 6.57
C LEU A 318 -19.61 13.31 6.51
N GLU A 319 -19.25 14.22 7.39
CA GLU A 319 -17.86 14.63 7.57
C GLU A 319 -17.24 13.89 8.75
N VAL A 320 -16.03 13.38 8.56
CA VAL A 320 -15.32 12.50 9.47
C VAL A 320 -13.98 13.14 9.79
N ASN A 321 -13.77 13.53 11.04
CA ASN A 321 -12.53 14.16 11.49
C ASN A 321 -11.69 13.16 12.32
N GLY A 322 -10.50 12.82 11.82
CA GLY A 322 -9.50 12.01 12.53
C GLY A 322 -8.96 12.71 13.77
N GLY A 323 -8.50 11.95 14.77
CA GLY A 323 -8.12 12.58 16.05
C GLY A 323 -8.11 11.69 17.29
N ARG A 324 -8.64 10.47 17.21
CA ARG A 324 -8.77 9.57 18.37
C ARG A 324 -8.52 8.11 17.99
N ALA A 325 -7.90 7.36 18.91
CA ALA A 325 -7.54 5.96 18.72
C ALA A 325 -8.76 5.09 18.30
N GLU A 326 -9.92 5.37 18.89
CA GLU A 326 -11.18 4.64 18.65
C GLU A 326 -11.84 4.95 17.28
N GLY A 327 -11.31 5.93 16.53
CA GLY A 327 -11.87 6.39 15.25
C GLY A 327 -13.07 7.32 15.38
N TYR A 328 -13.33 8.15 14.38
CA TYR A 328 -14.48 9.07 14.36
C TYR A 328 -15.79 8.28 14.21
N ARG A 329 -16.81 8.66 14.97
CA ARG A 329 -18.09 7.96 15.10
C ARG A 329 -19.13 8.87 14.48
N ALA A 330 -19.72 8.42 13.39
CA ALA A 330 -20.79 9.10 12.69
C ALA A 330 -22.04 8.22 12.76
N TRP A 331 -23.22 8.85 12.76
CA TRP A 331 -24.46 8.11 12.59
C TRP A 331 -25.43 8.89 11.72
N THR A 332 -26.22 8.16 10.94
CA THR A 332 -27.32 8.72 10.16
C THR A 332 -28.62 8.09 10.62
N ARG A 333 -29.61 8.92 10.96
CA ARG A 333 -30.97 8.43 11.22
C ARG A 333 -31.80 8.51 9.94
N LYS A 334 -32.21 7.36 9.41
CA LYS A 334 -33.21 7.28 8.34
C LYS A 334 -34.59 7.13 8.98
N ARG A 335 -35.53 8.00 8.61
CA ARG A 335 -36.94 7.91 9.02
C ARG A 335 -37.87 7.64 7.84
N ASN A 336 -37.51 8.11 6.65
CA ASN A 336 -38.31 7.93 5.46
C ASN A 336 -37.96 6.59 4.79
N PHE A 337 -38.70 5.54 5.14
CA PHE A 337 -38.64 4.22 4.52
C PHE A 337 -39.80 4.04 3.53
N PRO A 338 -39.66 3.18 2.50
CA PRO A 338 -40.78 2.82 1.63
C PRO A 338 -41.95 2.21 2.41
N ASP A 339 -43.17 2.33 1.87
CA ASP A 339 -44.39 1.78 2.48
C ASP A 339 -44.29 0.27 2.76
N ASP A 340 -43.60 -0.49 1.89
CA ASP A 340 -43.18 -1.86 2.16
C ASP A 340 -41.65 -1.92 2.36
N PRO A 341 -41.16 -1.86 3.61
CA PRO A 341 -39.74 -1.90 3.89
C PRO A 341 -39.18 -3.34 3.96
N ARG A 342 -39.98 -4.38 3.77
CA ARG A 342 -39.53 -5.77 3.96
C ARG A 342 -38.46 -6.17 2.95
N GLY A 343 -37.59 -7.10 3.35
CA GLY A 343 -36.54 -7.65 2.51
C GLY A 343 -35.12 -7.28 2.94
N ARG A 344 -34.18 -7.37 2.00
CA ARG A 344 -32.74 -7.18 2.25
C ARG A 344 -32.35 -5.72 2.15
N TRP A 345 -31.71 -5.25 3.21
CA TRP A 345 -31.14 -3.92 3.27
C TRP A 345 -29.63 -3.97 3.39
N GLN A 346 -28.99 -2.97 2.80
CA GLN A 346 -27.55 -2.76 2.93
C GLN A 346 -27.27 -1.27 3.13
N VAL A 347 -26.32 -0.97 4.01
CA VAL A 347 -25.74 0.36 4.14
C VAL A 347 -24.29 0.27 3.70
N GLN A 348 -23.97 0.84 2.55
CA GLN A 348 -22.60 0.92 2.05
C GLN A 348 -21.99 2.22 2.54
N VAL A 349 -20.79 2.13 3.08
CA VAL A 349 -20.01 3.26 3.55
C VAL A 349 -18.94 3.52 2.49
N LEU A 350 -19.08 4.62 1.77
CA LEU A 350 -18.18 5.00 0.69
C LEU A 350 -17.35 6.22 1.09
N ALA A 351 -16.11 6.30 0.63
CA ALA A 351 -15.39 7.56 0.62
C ALA A 351 -15.98 8.51 -0.44
N ALA A 352 -15.63 9.79 -0.38
CA ALA A 352 -16.09 10.83 -1.31
C ALA A 352 -15.87 10.51 -2.80
N ASP A 353 -14.96 9.58 -3.11
CA ASP A 353 -14.60 9.16 -4.46
C ASP A 353 -15.20 7.82 -4.89
N ASP A 354 -16.28 7.39 -4.21
CA ASP A 354 -17.01 6.12 -4.39
C ASP A 354 -16.22 4.86 -4.04
N ARG A 355 -15.03 4.97 -3.44
CA ARG A 355 -14.32 3.79 -2.93
C ARG A 355 -15.04 3.23 -1.72
N MET A 356 -15.22 1.91 -1.71
CA MET A 356 -15.84 1.20 -0.59
C MET A 356 -14.93 1.25 0.64
N ILE A 357 -15.48 1.67 1.78
CA ILE A 357 -14.83 1.50 3.10
C ILE A 357 -15.41 0.25 3.77
N GLY A 358 -16.73 0.02 3.63
CA GLY A 358 -17.34 -1.25 4.04
C GLY A 358 -18.85 -1.28 3.85
N THR A 359 -19.47 -2.38 4.26
CA THR A 359 -20.90 -2.63 4.02
C THR A 359 -21.54 -3.31 5.23
N LEU A 360 -22.64 -2.74 5.69
CA LEU A 360 -23.54 -3.36 6.64
C LEU A 360 -24.71 -4.00 5.90
N ARG A 361 -25.21 -5.13 6.41
CA ARG A 361 -26.38 -5.82 5.87
C ARG A 361 -27.33 -6.18 7.00
N PHE A 362 -28.62 -5.93 6.79
CA PHE A 362 -29.70 -6.33 7.70
C PHE A 362 -30.93 -6.74 6.90
N ARG A 363 -31.87 -7.41 7.57
CA ARG A 363 -33.13 -7.86 6.97
C ARG A 363 -34.30 -7.25 7.73
N VAL A 364 -35.30 -6.82 6.99
CA VAL A 364 -36.59 -6.36 7.54
C VAL A 364 -37.63 -7.42 7.23
N GLU A 365 -38.36 -7.86 8.25
CA GLU A 365 -39.40 -8.91 8.16
C GLU A 365 -40.79 -8.34 8.40
#